data_AF-A0A3B9F6H8-F1
#
_entry.id   AF-A0A3B9F6H8-F1
#
_cell.length_a   1.000
_cell.length_b   1.000
_cell.length_c   1.000
_cell.angle_alpha   90.00
_cell.angle_beta   90.00
_cell.angle_gamma   90.00
#
_symmetry.space_group_name_H-M   'P 1'
#
loop_
_entity.id
_entity.type
_entity.pdbx_description
1 polymer ?
#
loop_
_entity_poly.entity_id
_entity_poly.type
_entity_poly.pdbx_seq_one_letter_code
_entity_poly.pdbx_strand_id
1 'polypeptide(L)'
;MRHALVSHFRGTFAGVYLGDLLANGYGCSSNRKFPHYQLLLKVTQLLIGQDQFDLKLWQESLQEEYLCLDNSLTSLYQVILGTLPIALTFHDNFIKLRRNVLGLLEVLRVKIFWRDVTLAFSYIVAQAVRENICPETVIRETIYFIDDISNNLSQQLLKLDFLLKQGAGLNRIKIELDKLEQSDAMIVMVFYSCLVAPEDFRLAVLHSLQTGNSPLIVTLVSALSGTANGVLGIPTTWRASLLSSTFSRLQHSQYLQMLTLADGLLEQWSGLYKLNSYQTELISDGFILLNENAFSSQVVADPNIIR
;
A
#
# COMPACT_ATOMS: atom_id res chain seq x y z
N MET A 1 8.72 -15.42 -9.01
CA MET A 1 7.36 -14.91 -9.28
C MET A 1 6.38 -16.05 -9.14
N ARG A 2 6.06 -16.39 -7.89
CA ARG A 2 4.97 -17.27 -7.46
C ARG A 2 3.61 -16.65 -7.83
N HIS A 3 3.53 -15.32 -7.87
CA HIS A 3 2.38 -14.61 -8.40
C HIS A 3 2.79 -13.62 -9.50
N ALA A 4 1.85 -13.30 -10.38
CA ALA A 4 2.04 -12.22 -11.34
C ALA A 4 2.12 -10.87 -10.61
N LEU A 5 2.94 -9.93 -11.10
CA LEU A 5 3.10 -8.60 -10.49
C LEU A 5 1.77 -7.87 -10.27
N VAL A 6 0.83 -8.02 -11.21
CA VAL A 6 -0.55 -7.52 -11.09
C VAL A 6 -1.29 -8.06 -9.87
N SER A 7 -1.01 -9.30 -9.46
CA SER A 7 -1.59 -9.91 -8.26
C SER A 7 -1.14 -9.17 -7.01
N HIS A 8 0.14 -8.78 -6.91
CA HIS A 8 0.69 -8.04 -5.76
C HIS A 8 0.13 -6.62 -5.67
N PHE A 9 0.04 -5.92 -6.81
CA PHE A 9 -0.55 -4.58 -6.88
C PHE A 9 -2.02 -4.63 -6.45
N ARG A 10 -2.85 -5.45 -7.11
CA ARG A 10 -4.26 -5.62 -6.75
C ARG A 10 -4.43 -6.14 -5.32
N GLY A 11 -3.55 -7.03 -4.87
CA GLY A 11 -3.54 -7.60 -3.53
C GLY A 11 -3.31 -6.54 -2.46
N THR A 12 -2.45 -5.55 -2.72
CA THR A 12 -2.21 -4.42 -1.82
C THR A 12 -3.48 -3.60 -1.61
N PHE A 13 -4.12 -3.14 -2.70
CA PHE A 13 -5.35 -2.34 -2.63
C PHE A 13 -6.53 -3.15 -2.06
N ALA A 14 -6.68 -4.41 -2.47
CA ALA A 14 -7.70 -5.30 -1.92
C ALA A 14 -7.48 -5.56 -0.43
N GLY A 15 -6.22 -5.69 0.01
CA GLY A 15 -5.83 -5.84 1.40
C GLY A 15 -6.19 -4.62 2.24
N VAL A 16 -5.89 -3.41 1.75
CA VAL A 16 -6.29 -2.15 2.41
C VAL A 16 -7.80 -2.11 2.65
N TYR A 17 -8.57 -2.39 1.59
CA TYR A 17 -10.03 -2.33 1.66
C TYR A 17 -10.61 -3.43 2.56
N LEU A 18 -10.14 -4.67 2.40
CA LEU A 18 -10.57 -5.81 3.21
C LEU A 18 -10.22 -5.62 4.69
N GLY A 19 -9.03 -5.11 5.00
CA GLY A 19 -8.58 -4.94 6.38
C GLY A 19 -9.49 -4.01 7.17
N ASP A 20 -9.91 -2.90 6.56
CA ASP A 20 -10.85 -1.97 7.20
C ASP A 20 -12.24 -2.57 7.39
N LEU A 21 -12.69 -3.39 6.44
CA LEU A 21 -13.96 -4.12 6.57
C LEU A 21 -13.92 -5.15 7.70
N LEU A 22 -12.85 -5.94 7.78
CA LEU A 22 -12.68 -6.95 8.82
C LEU A 22 -12.55 -6.30 10.19
N ALA A 23 -11.80 -5.20 10.26
CA ALA A 23 -11.54 -4.46 11.49
C ALA A 23 -12.80 -3.86 12.12
N ASN A 24 -13.69 -3.31 11.30
CA ASN A 24 -14.87 -2.62 11.78
C ASN A 24 -16.13 -3.51 11.77
N GLY A 25 -15.96 -4.81 11.51
CA GLY A 25 -17.03 -5.78 11.28
C GLY A 25 -17.76 -5.56 9.97
N TYR A 26 -18.41 -6.62 9.46
CA TYR A 26 -19.29 -6.56 8.27
C TYR A 26 -20.55 -5.66 8.45
N GLY A 27 -20.63 -4.89 9.53
CA GLY A 27 -21.75 -4.04 9.88
C GLY A 27 -21.86 -2.82 8.96
N CYS A 28 -22.75 -2.92 8.00
CA CYS A 28 -23.20 -1.84 7.12
C CYS A 28 -23.66 -0.61 7.93
N SER A 29 -22.85 0.45 7.97
CA SER A 29 -23.42 1.80 7.89
C SER A 29 -23.23 2.31 6.48
N SER A 30 -24.34 2.47 5.77
CA SER A 30 -24.47 2.81 4.35
C SER A 30 -23.86 4.17 3.96
N ASN A 31 -23.32 4.91 4.93
CA ASN A 31 -22.77 6.26 4.78
C ASN A 31 -21.30 6.39 5.25
N ARG A 32 -20.57 5.29 5.45
CA ARG A 32 -19.13 5.39 5.73
C ARG A 32 -18.42 5.90 4.47
N LYS A 33 -18.10 7.19 4.48
CA LYS A 33 -16.95 7.68 3.71
C LYS A 33 -15.73 6.96 4.26
N PHE A 34 -14.82 6.52 3.40
CA PHE A 34 -13.51 6.04 3.82
C PHE A 34 -12.51 7.19 3.67
N PRO A 35 -12.47 8.16 4.61
CA PRO A 35 -11.57 9.31 4.50
C PRO A 35 -10.10 8.86 4.44
N HIS A 36 -9.78 7.71 5.05
CA HIS A 36 -8.41 7.22 5.19
C HIS A 36 -7.71 6.81 3.89
N TYR A 37 -8.45 6.70 2.78
CA TYR A 37 -7.89 6.32 1.49
C TYR A 37 -7.78 7.48 0.52
N GLN A 38 -8.25 8.69 0.86
CA GLN A 38 -8.24 9.80 -0.08
C GLN A 38 -6.81 10.15 -0.51
N LEU A 39 -5.86 10.19 0.45
CA LEU A 39 -4.45 10.40 0.13
C LEU A 39 -3.89 9.27 -0.75
N LEU A 40 -4.21 8.01 -0.45
CA LEU A 40 -3.82 6.86 -1.29
C LEU A 40 -4.35 6.99 -2.73
N LEU A 41 -5.62 7.34 -2.90
CA LEU A 41 -6.23 7.51 -4.23
C LEU A 41 -5.60 8.70 -4.96
N LYS A 42 -5.42 9.83 -4.28
CA LYS A 42 -4.85 11.05 -4.85
C LYS A 42 -3.40 10.83 -5.29
N VAL A 43 -2.57 10.23 -4.43
CA VAL A 43 -1.19 9.88 -4.74
C VAL A 43 -1.12 8.90 -5.90
N THR A 44 -2.02 7.91 -5.93
CA THR A 44 -2.09 6.98 -7.07
C THR A 44 -2.39 7.69 -8.39
N GLN A 45 -3.38 8.58 -8.39
CA GLN A 45 -3.75 9.35 -9.59
C GLN A 45 -2.62 10.27 -10.06
N LEU A 46 -1.92 10.92 -9.12
CA LEU A 46 -0.77 11.78 -9.43
C LEU A 46 0.38 10.99 -10.05
N LEU A 47 0.66 9.79 -9.52
CA LEU A 47 1.65 8.91 -10.13
C LEU A 47 1.23 8.53 -11.54
N ILE A 48 0.02 8.00 -11.74
CA ILE A 48 -0.48 7.59 -13.08
C ILE A 48 -0.41 8.75 -14.10
N GLY A 49 -0.73 9.98 -13.67
CA GLY A 49 -0.72 11.15 -14.53
C GLY A 49 0.65 11.76 -14.80
N GLN A 50 1.73 11.30 -14.16
CA GLN A 50 3.06 11.92 -14.25
C GLN A 50 4.15 10.88 -14.50
N ASP A 51 4.99 11.10 -15.52
CA ASP A 51 6.17 10.25 -15.76
C ASP A 51 7.24 10.37 -14.66
N GLN A 52 7.25 11.47 -13.89
CA GLN A 52 8.19 11.69 -12.79
C GLN A 52 7.55 12.39 -11.59
N PHE A 53 8.01 12.01 -10.39
CA PHE A 53 7.66 12.68 -9.14
C PHE A 53 8.16 14.13 -9.15
N ASP A 54 7.23 15.10 -9.23
CA ASP A 54 7.50 16.52 -9.07
C ASP A 54 6.91 17.03 -7.74
N LEU A 55 7.83 17.33 -6.81
CA LEU A 55 7.49 17.81 -5.48
C LEU A 55 6.67 19.11 -5.50
N LYS A 56 6.88 20.00 -6.48
CA LYS A 56 6.11 21.25 -6.58
C LYS A 56 4.68 20.99 -7.00
N LEU A 57 4.48 20.16 -8.02
CA LEU A 57 3.14 19.77 -8.49
C LEU A 57 2.36 19.04 -7.39
N TRP A 58 3.04 18.22 -6.59
CA TRP A 58 2.42 17.53 -5.47
C TRP A 58 2.09 18.48 -4.32
N GLN A 59 2.96 19.46 -4.02
CA GLN A 59 2.64 20.52 -3.08
C GLN A 59 1.36 21.24 -3.52
N GLU A 60 1.30 21.74 -4.75
CA GLU A 60 0.13 22.45 -5.27
C GLU A 60 -1.13 21.56 -5.26
N SER A 61 -1.01 20.28 -5.61
CA SER A 61 -2.13 19.33 -5.67
C SER A 61 -2.63 18.84 -4.31
N LEU A 62 -1.80 18.94 -3.25
CA LEU A 62 -2.12 18.50 -1.89
C LEU A 62 -2.35 19.67 -0.92
N GLN A 63 -2.05 20.91 -1.35
CA GLN A 63 -2.02 22.11 -0.51
C GLN A 63 -3.39 22.50 0.07
N GLU A 64 -4.51 22.12 -0.53
CA GLU A 64 -5.82 22.57 -0.04
C GLU A 64 -6.51 21.61 0.96
N GLU A 65 -6.18 20.31 0.95
CA GLU A 65 -6.94 19.30 1.72
C GLU A 65 -6.11 18.59 2.81
N TYR A 66 -4.77 18.57 2.74
CA TYR A 66 -3.92 17.71 3.61
C TYR A 66 -2.75 18.41 4.34
N LEU A 67 -2.57 19.73 4.22
CA LEU A 67 -1.40 20.45 4.77
C LEU A 67 -1.22 20.40 6.29
N CYS A 68 -2.27 20.04 7.01
CA CYS A 68 -2.25 19.92 8.47
C CYS A 68 -2.93 18.60 8.85
N LEU A 69 -2.32 17.48 8.48
CA LEU A 69 -2.61 16.22 9.15
C LEU A 69 -2.34 16.44 10.64
N ASP A 70 -3.40 16.36 11.44
CA ASP A 70 -3.25 16.43 12.88
C ASP A 70 -2.37 15.25 13.36
N ASN A 71 -1.81 15.37 14.56
CA ASN A 71 -1.03 14.27 15.15
C ASN A 71 -1.93 13.13 15.62
N SER A 72 -3.18 13.04 15.14
CA SER A 72 -4.02 11.90 15.43
C SER A 72 -3.45 10.67 14.74
N LEU A 73 -3.55 9.53 15.42
CA LEU A 73 -3.16 8.24 14.86
C LEU A 73 -3.79 8.04 13.48
N THR A 74 -5.09 8.34 13.36
CA THR A 74 -5.87 8.26 12.13
C THR A 74 -5.21 8.96 10.95
N SER A 75 -4.80 10.22 11.11
CA SER A 75 -4.13 11.00 10.06
C SER A 75 -2.80 10.39 9.64
N LEU A 76 -2.04 9.85 10.59
CA LEU A 76 -0.73 9.25 10.36
C LEU A 76 -0.82 7.92 9.61
N TYR A 77 -1.90 7.16 9.81
CA TYR A 77 -2.16 5.97 8.98
C TYR A 77 -2.52 6.32 7.53
N GLN A 78 -3.18 7.46 7.29
CA GLN A 78 -3.43 7.92 5.92
C GLN A 78 -2.12 8.18 5.19
N VAL A 79 -1.11 8.71 5.90
CA VAL A 79 0.24 8.90 5.35
C VAL A 79 0.83 7.57 4.91
N ILE A 80 0.83 6.57 5.80
CA ILE A 80 1.39 5.24 5.49
C ILE A 80 0.68 4.62 4.27
N LEU A 81 -0.65 4.64 4.25
CA LEU A 81 -1.43 4.15 3.10
C LEU A 81 -1.16 4.99 1.85
N GLY A 82 -1.03 6.31 2.00
CA GLY A 82 -0.68 7.26 0.94
C GLY A 82 0.66 6.97 0.27
N THR A 83 1.59 6.32 0.97
CA THR A 83 2.88 5.90 0.40
C THR A 83 2.85 4.55 -0.32
N LEU A 84 1.80 3.74 -0.17
CA LEU A 84 1.68 2.45 -0.86
C LEU A 84 1.88 2.55 -2.38
N PRO A 85 1.25 3.51 -3.09
CA PRO A 85 1.47 3.64 -4.53
C PRO A 85 2.94 3.94 -4.88
N ILE A 86 3.63 4.75 -4.08
CA ILE A 86 5.07 5.05 -4.28
C ILE A 86 5.90 3.77 -4.07
N ALA A 87 5.60 2.99 -3.03
CA ALA A 87 6.24 1.71 -2.76
C ALA A 87 6.03 0.70 -3.90
N LEU A 88 4.82 0.63 -4.45
CA LEU A 88 4.51 -0.21 -5.60
C LEU A 88 5.22 0.25 -6.87
N THR A 89 5.23 1.55 -7.17
CA THR A 89 5.86 2.08 -8.39
C THR A 89 7.39 1.99 -8.36
N PHE A 90 8.03 2.18 -7.21
CA PHE A 90 9.50 2.21 -7.12
C PHE A 90 10.07 0.98 -6.39
N HIS A 91 9.34 -0.14 -6.40
CA HIS A 91 9.72 -1.36 -5.68
C HIS A 91 11.09 -1.92 -6.09
N ASP A 92 11.52 -1.68 -7.32
CA ASP A 92 12.79 -2.12 -7.90
C ASP A 92 13.92 -1.08 -7.80
N ASN A 93 13.63 0.15 -7.36
CA ASN A 93 14.62 1.23 -7.22
C ASN A 93 14.51 1.90 -5.84
N PHE A 94 15.23 1.34 -4.87
CA PHE A 94 15.19 1.81 -3.47
C PHE A 94 15.66 3.26 -3.28
N ILE A 95 16.54 3.77 -4.15
CA ILE A 95 16.97 5.17 -4.11
C ILE A 95 15.79 6.09 -4.48
N LYS A 96 15.10 5.78 -5.59
CA LYS A 96 13.89 6.52 -6.00
C LYS A 96 12.77 6.37 -4.98
N LEU A 97 12.55 5.16 -4.46
CA LEU A 97 11.58 4.90 -3.40
C LEU A 97 11.80 5.80 -2.20
N ARG A 98 13.01 5.76 -1.62
CA ARG A 98 13.36 6.56 -0.44
C ARG A 98 13.17 8.05 -0.70
N ARG A 99 13.67 8.52 -1.84
CA ARG A 99 13.56 9.93 -2.25
C ARG A 99 12.11 10.39 -2.36
N ASN A 100 11.26 9.62 -3.05
CA ASN A 100 9.88 10.01 -3.31
C ASN A 100 8.99 9.88 -2.05
N VAL A 101 9.25 8.88 -1.20
CA VAL A 101 8.59 8.78 0.12
C VAL A 101 8.97 9.98 0.99
N LEU A 102 10.26 10.30 1.11
CA LEU A 102 10.70 11.48 1.87
C LEU A 102 10.11 12.78 1.33
N GLY A 103 10.06 12.93 0.00
CA GLY A 103 9.45 14.08 -0.65
C GLY A 103 7.97 14.25 -0.25
N LEU A 104 7.17 13.18 -0.33
CA LEU A 104 5.77 13.23 0.12
C LEU A 104 5.66 13.57 1.61
N LEU A 105 6.49 12.96 2.46
CA LEU A 105 6.48 13.20 3.91
C LEU A 105 6.85 14.64 4.27
N GLU A 106 7.74 15.27 3.50
CA GLU A 106 8.10 16.68 3.62
C GLU A 106 6.92 17.59 3.27
N VAL A 107 6.22 17.32 2.16
CA VAL A 107 5.00 18.05 1.76
C VAL A 107 3.93 17.97 2.85
N LEU A 108 3.76 16.79 3.45
CA LEU A 108 2.79 16.53 4.50
C LEU A 108 3.27 16.93 5.91
N ARG A 109 4.50 17.45 6.05
CA ARG A 109 5.10 17.91 7.32
C ARG A 109 5.06 16.85 8.43
N VAL A 110 5.32 15.60 8.06
CA VAL A 110 5.22 14.44 8.98
C VAL A 110 6.36 14.45 10.00
N LYS A 111 6.02 14.19 11.27
CA LYS A 111 7.01 14.09 12.36
C LYS A 111 8.00 12.95 12.12
N ILE A 112 9.22 13.12 12.66
CA ILE A 112 10.36 12.19 12.50
C ILE A 112 9.99 10.72 12.78
N PHE A 113 9.32 10.43 13.89
CA PHE A 113 8.91 9.06 14.21
C PHE A 113 8.06 8.42 13.11
N TRP A 114 7.02 9.13 12.64
CA TRP A 114 6.12 8.64 11.60
C TRP A 114 6.75 8.63 10.21
N ARG A 115 7.72 9.51 9.96
CA ARG A 115 8.58 9.44 8.77
C ARG A 115 9.31 8.10 8.74
N ASP A 116 9.94 7.71 9.84
CA ASP A 116 10.73 6.48 9.92
C ASP A 116 9.83 5.23 9.84
N VAL A 117 8.66 5.25 10.48
CA VAL A 117 7.64 4.20 10.33
C VAL A 117 7.19 4.05 8.89
N THR A 118 6.94 5.16 8.20
CA THR A 118 6.47 5.16 6.82
C THR A 118 7.55 4.66 5.85
N LEU A 119 8.81 5.04 6.07
CA LEU A 119 9.96 4.50 5.33
C LEU A 119 10.09 2.99 5.53
N ALA A 120 10.02 2.53 6.79
CA ALA A 120 10.09 1.13 7.13
C ALA A 120 9.00 0.32 6.41
N PHE A 121 7.75 0.80 6.50
CA PHE A 121 6.62 0.15 5.88
C PHE A 121 6.74 0.12 4.34
N SER A 122 7.11 1.25 3.73
CA SER A 122 7.32 1.36 2.27
C SER A 122 8.40 0.40 1.77
N TYR A 123 9.48 0.25 2.53
CA TYR A 123 10.56 -0.67 2.20
C TYR A 123 10.11 -2.13 2.22
N ILE A 124 9.40 -2.56 3.27
CA ILE A 124 8.91 -3.94 3.35
C ILE A 124 7.87 -4.22 2.27
N VAL A 125 7.00 -3.25 1.94
CA VAL A 125 6.09 -3.37 0.80
C VAL A 125 6.87 -3.57 -0.50
N ALA A 126 7.91 -2.77 -0.76
CA ALA A 126 8.74 -2.93 -1.95
C ALA A 126 9.44 -4.31 -2.00
N GLN A 127 9.94 -4.81 -0.88
CA GLN A 127 10.50 -6.17 -0.79
C GLN A 127 9.43 -7.25 -1.00
N ALA A 128 8.21 -7.05 -0.51
CA ALA A 128 7.09 -7.95 -0.67
C ALA A 128 6.67 -8.10 -2.15
N VAL A 129 6.60 -6.98 -2.89
CA VAL A 129 6.33 -6.99 -4.34
C VAL A 129 7.38 -7.80 -5.11
N ARG A 130 8.62 -7.77 -4.64
CA ARG A 130 9.74 -8.51 -5.23
C ARG A 130 9.80 -9.98 -4.82
N GLU A 131 8.83 -10.46 -4.02
CA GLU A 131 8.85 -11.79 -3.40
C GLU A 131 10.15 -12.07 -2.63
N ASN A 132 10.74 -11.03 -2.04
CA ASN A 132 12.08 -11.06 -1.44
C ASN A 132 12.05 -10.72 0.06
N ILE A 133 10.94 -11.04 0.75
CA ILE A 133 10.93 -10.95 2.21
C ILE A 133 11.68 -12.17 2.75
N CYS A 134 12.90 -11.94 3.22
CA CYS A 134 13.64 -12.89 4.06
C CYS A 134 13.45 -12.50 5.53
N PRO A 135 12.66 -13.26 6.32
CA PRO A 135 12.41 -12.91 7.73
C PRO A 135 13.70 -12.72 8.56
N GLU A 136 14.80 -13.37 8.18
CA GLU A 136 16.08 -13.31 8.88
C GLU A 136 16.86 -12.00 8.68
N THR A 137 16.67 -11.34 7.53
CA THR A 137 17.42 -10.14 7.14
C THR A 137 16.57 -8.89 6.99
N VAL A 138 15.27 -9.04 6.68
CA VAL A 138 14.37 -7.93 6.30
C VAL A 138 14.34 -6.82 7.35
N ILE A 139 14.39 -7.15 8.65
CA ILE A 139 14.41 -6.13 9.71
C ILE A 139 15.70 -5.30 9.66
N ARG A 140 16.86 -5.94 9.51
CA ARG A 140 18.16 -5.24 9.45
C ARG A 140 18.26 -4.38 8.20
N GLU A 141 17.78 -4.89 7.07
CA GLU A 141 17.73 -4.15 5.82
C GLU A 141 16.76 -2.96 5.91
N THR A 142 15.64 -3.13 6.60
CA THR A 142 14.67 -2.05 6.88
C THR A 142 15.32 -0.94 7.71
N ILE A 143 16.05 -1.29 8.77
CA ILE A 143 16.79 -0.33 9.60
C ILE A 143 17.84 0.42 8.78
N TYR A 144 18.58 -0.30 7.91
CA TYR A 144 19.53 0.32 7.00
C TYR A 144 18.86 1.30 6.03
N PHE A 145 17.68 0.96 5.51
CA PHE A 145 16.91 1.83 4.61
C PHE A 145 16.39 3.10 5.29
N ILE A 146 15.99 3.01 6.57
CA ILE A 146 15.60 4.18 7.38
C ILE A 146 16.80 5.13 7.55
N ASP A 147 18.01 4.60 7.62
CA ASP A 147 19.28 5.33 7.80
C ASP A 147 19.45 5.93 9.21
N ASP A 148 18.89 5.27 10.23
CA ASP A 148 19.12 5.61 11.64
C ASP A 148 18.91 4.38 12.54
N ILE A 149 20.00 3.79 13.03
CA ILE A 149 19.95 2.63 13.92
C ILE A 149 19.62 3.00 15.38
N SER A 150 19.83 4.26 15.76
CA SER A 150 19.72 4.72 17.15
C SER A 150 18.33 5.20 17.53
N ASN A 151 17.47 5.45 16.53
CA ASN A 151 16.10 5.87 16.78
C ASN A 151 15.28 4.78 17.49
N ASN A 152 14.19 5.21 18.15
CA ASN A 152 13.32 4.33 18.92
C ASN A 152 12.76 3.19 18.05
N LEU A 153 12.29 3.49 16.83
CA LEU A 153 11.73 2.49 15.92
C LEU A 153 12.73 1.36 15.60
N SER A 154 13.97 1.70 15.25
CA SER A 154 15.02 0.73 14.94
C SER A 154 15.33 -0.15 16.15
N GLN A 155 15.34 0.40 17.36
CA GLN A 155 15.50 -0.38 18.59
C GLN A 155 14.32 -1.34 18.82
N GLN A 156 13.08 -0.89 18.59
CA GLN A 156 11.91 -1.78 18.68
C GLN A 156 11.92 -2.88 17.61
N LEU A 157 12.36 -2.56 16.38
CA LEU A 157 12.52 -3.52 15.30
C LEU A 157 13.62 -4.55 15.63
N LEU A 158 14.77 -4.14 16.20
CA LEU A 158 15.80 -5.07 16.66
C LEU A 158 15.30 -6.01 17.77
N LYS A 159 14.50 -5.48 18.70
CA LYS A 159 13.85 -6.30 19.73
C LYS A 159 12.88 -7.30 19.11
N LEU A 160 12.11 -6.89 18.10
CA LEU A 160 11.22 -7.77 17.35
C LEU A 160 12.02 -8.87 16.61
N ASP A 161 13.12 -8.53 15.93
CA ASP A 161 14.01 -9.49 15.26
C ASP A 161 14.49 -10.57 16.22
N PHE A 162 14.91 -10.18 17.42
CA PHE A 162 15.32 -11.11 18.47
C PHE A 162 14.16 -12.03 18.92
N LEU A 163 12.96 -11.48 19.08
CA LEU A 163 11.78 -12.27 19.47
C LEU A 163 11.36 -13.26 18.38
N LEU A 164 11.38 -12.85 17.11
CA LEU A 164 11.09 -13.70 15.97
C LEU A 164 12.09 -14.87 15.89
N LYS A 165 13.39 -14.59 16.07
CA LYS A 165 14.45 -15.61 16.10
C LYS A 165 14.31 -16.63 17.23
N GLN A 166 13.67 -16.25 18.33
CA GLN A 166 13.34 -17.17 19.42
C GLN A 166 12.03 -17.95 19.20
N GLY A 167 11.34 -17.76 18.07
CA GLY A 167 10.02 -18.35 17.84
C GLY A 167 8.98 -17.84 18.83
N ALA A 168 9.07 -16.57 19.25
CA ALA A 168 8.09 -15.98 20.16
C ALA A 168 6.68 -16.00 19.54
N GLY A 169 5.75 -16.68 20.22
CA GLY A 169 4.34 -16.67 19.84
C GLY A 169 3.62 -15.37 20.26
N LEU A 170 2.38 -15.20 19.78
CA LEU A 170 1.59 -13.98 19.95
C LEU A 170 1.46 -13.52 21.41
N ASN A 171 1.27 -14.45 22.35
CA ASN A 171 1.14 -14.13 23.78
C ASN A 171 2.42 -13.48 24.34
N ARG A 172 3.59 -13.99 23.95
CA ARG A 172 4.87 -13.43 24.40
C ARG A 172 5.09 -12.04 23.82
N ILE A 173 4.72 -11.84 22.55
CA ILE A 173 4.77 -10.51 21.94
C ILE A 173 3.88 -9.53 22.67
N LYS A 174 2.61 -9.88 22.92
CA LYS A 174 1.68 -9.00 23.66
C LYS A 174 2.24 -8.52 24.99
N ILE A 175 2.82 -9.42 25.79
CA ILE A 175 3.47 -9.07 27.06
C ILE A 175 4.61 -8.06 26.86
N GLU A 176 5.38 -8.17 25.77
CA GLU A 176 6.43 -7.20 25.45
C GLU A 176 5.89 -5.88 24.89
N LEU A 177 4.75 -5.90 24.20
CA LEU A 177 4.07 -4.71 23.67
C LEU A 177 3.40 -3.89 24.77
N ASP A 178 2.88 -4.53 25.82
CA ASP A 178 2.25 -3.85 26.96
C ASP A 178 3.22 -2.91 27.73
N LYS A 179 4.53 -3.06 27.47
CA LYS A 179 5.59 -2.22 28.05
C LYS A 179 5.93 -1.00 27.19
N LEU A 180 5.37 -0.90 25.98
CA LEU A 180 5.69 0.14 25.00
C LEU A 180 4.63 1.24 24.98
N GLU A 181 4.99 2.39 24.43
CA GLU A 181 3.99 3.39 24.08
C GLU A 181 3.01 2.82 23.04
N GLN A 182 1.77 3.32 23.04
CA GLN A 182 0.71 2.77 22.21
C GLN A 182 1.09 2.75 20.72
N SER A 183 1.71 3.81 20.19
CA SER A 183 2.16 3.87 18.79
C SER A 183 3.24 2.83 18.48
N ASP A 184 4.23 2.67 19.36
CA ASP A 184 5.29 1.69 19.19
C ASP A 184 4.72 0.26 19.20
N ALA A 185 3.83 -0.01 20.16
CA ALA A 185 3.17 -1.30 20.29
C ALA A 185 2.39 -1.67 19.00
N MET A 186 1.67 -0.70 18.42
CA MET A 186 0.93 -0.92 17.17
C MET A 186 1.88 -1.25 16.02
N ILE A 187 2.95 -0.47 15.83
CA ILE A 187 3.88 -0.67 14.71
C ILE A 187 4.62 -2.00 14.83
N VAL A 188 5.10 -2.36 16.01
CA VAL A 188 5.71 -3.68 16.24
C VAL A 188 4.72 -4.80 15.95
N MET A 189 3.44 -4.63 16.33
CA MET A 189 2.41 -5.63 16.05
C MET A 189 2.13 -5.78 14.54
N VAL A 190 2.12 -4.69 13.78
CA VAL A 190 1.96 -4.73 12.32
C VAL A 190 3.09 -5.56 11.69
N PHE A 191 4.35 -5.26 12.04
CA PHE A 191 5.49 -5.99 11.51
C PHE A 191 5.52 -7.45 11.98
N TYR A 192 5.29 -7.71 13.26
CA TYR A 192 5.21 -9.07 13.79
C TYR A 192 4.17 -9.92 13.05
N SER A 193 2.96 -9.39 12.87
CA SER A 193 1.86 -10.12 12.21
C SER A 193 2.22 -10.56 10.80
N CYS A 194 2.92 -9.70 10.05
CA CYS A 194 3.31 -9.97 8.67
C CYS A 194 4.56 -10.87 8.58
N LEU A 195 5.52 -10.71 9.51
CA LEU A 195 6.80 -11.42 9.43
C LEU A 195 6.78 -12.83 10.03
N VAL A 196 5.86 -13.13 10.94
CA VAL A 196 5.67 -14.51 11.43
C VAL A 196 5.07 -15.42 10.36
N ALA A 197 4.22 -14.85 9.50
CA ALA A 197 3.48 -15.61 8.49
C ALA A 197 3.48 -14.87 7.14
N PRO A 198 4.66 -14.65 6.52
CA PRO A 198 4.76 -13.84 5.30
C PRO A 198 3.98 -14.43 4.14
N GLU A 199 3.82 -15.76 4.12
CA GLU A 199 3.15 -16.55 3.07
C GLU A 199 1.69 -16.94 3.42
N ASP A 200 1.15 -16.49 4.56
CA ASP A 200 -0.24 -16.77 4.94
C ASP A 200 -0.97 -15.47 5.32
N PHE A 201 -1.63 -14.89 4.31
CA PHE A 201 -2.49 -13.71 4.45
C PHE A 201 -3.49 -13.86 5.60
N ARG A 202 -4.17 -15.01 5.68
CA ARG A 202 -5.23 -15.22 6.66
C ARG A 202 -4.66 -15.22 8.07
N LEU A 203 -3.53 -15.90 8.28
CA LEU A 203 -2.89 -15.98 9.58
C LEU A 203 -2.39 -14.60 10.04
N ALA A 204 -1.75 -13.83 9.16
CA ALA A 204 -1.29 -12.48 9.47
C ALA A 204 -2.46 -11.57 9.91
N VAL A 205 -3.56 -11.58 9.15
CA VAL A 205 -4.75 -10.79 9.48
C VAL A 205 -5.42 -11.27 10.77
N LEU A 206 -5.53 -12.58 11.01
CA LEU A 206 -6.11 -13.10 12.25
C LEU A 206 -5.27 -12.73 13.49
N HIS A 207 -3.94 -12.75 13.39
CA HIS A 207 -3.06 -12.25 14.46
C HIS A 207 -3.35 -10.78 14.77
N SER A 208 -3.52 -9.96 13.74
CA SER A 208 -3.82 -8.53 13.92
C SER A 208 -5.17 -8.30 14.62
N LEU A 209 -6.21 -9.07 14.26
CA LEU A 209 -7.55 -8.98 14.86
C LEU A 209 -7.55 -9.38 16.34
N GLN A 210 -6.75 -10.37 16.71
CA GLN A 210 -6.65 -10.86 18.09
C GLN A 210 -5.98 -9.87 19.04
N THR A 211 -5.45 -8.75 18.56
CA THR A 211 -4.76 -7.76 19.40
C THR A 211 -5.69 -6.72 20.00
N GLY A 212 -6.91 -6.58 19.49
CA GLY A 212 -7.90 -5.60 19.98
C GLY A 212 -7.47 -4.13 19.87
N ASN A 213 -6.31 -3.83 19.26
CA ASN A 213 -5.57 -2.61 19.55
C ASN A 213 -5.77 -1.43 18.58
N SER A 214 -6.43 -1.63 17.43
CA SER A 214 -6.97 -0.56 16.58
C SER A 214 -7.40 -1.17 15.25
N PRO A 215 -8.50 -0.73 14.63
CA PRO A 215 -8.85 -1.11 13.26
C PRO A 215 -7.71 -0.91 12.25
N LEU A 216 -6.84 0.06 12.52
CA LEU A 216 -5.77 0.49 11.63
C LEU A 216 -4.64 -0.53 11.53
N ILE A 217 -4.38 -1.31 12.60
CA ILE A 217 -3.41 -2.41 12.59
C ILE A 217 -3.83 -3.46 11.56
N VAL A 218 -5.12 -3.83 11.58
CA VAL A 218 -5.68 -4.83 10.67
C VAL A 218 -5.59 -4.35 9.23
N THR A 219 -5.87 -3.06 8.97
CA THR A 219 -5.74 -2.45 7.65
C THR A 219 -4.30 -2.49 7.13
N LEU A 220 -3.31 -2.07 7.93
CA LEU A 220 -1.90 -2.11 7.51
C LEU A 220 -1.39 -3.54 7.31
N VAL A 221 -1.74 -4.46 8.21
CA VAL A 221 -1.36 -5.87 8.09
C VAL A 221 -1.99 -6.49 6.84
N SER A 222 -3.27 -6.21 6.58
CA SER A 222 -3.96 -6.69 5.39
C SER A 222 -3.37 -6.11 4.11
N ALA A 223 -2.99 -4.82 4.12
CA ALA A 223 -2.31 -4.19 2.99
C ALA A 223 -0.98 -4.87 2.68
N LEU A 224 -0.09 -4.98 3.68
CA LEU A 224 1.24 -5.57 3.51
C LEU A 224 1.17 -7.06 3.17
N SER A 225 0.31 -7.82 3.85
CA SER A 225 0.08 -9.24 3.54
C SER A 225 -0.51 -9.42 2.15
N GLY A 226 -1.40 -8.52 1.74
CA GLY A 226 -1.96 -8.47 0.40
C GLY A 226 -0.90 -8.15 -0.66
N THR A 227 0.07 -7.30 -0.35
CA THR A 227 1.24 -7.09 -1.20
C THR A 227 2.07 -8.37 -1.31
N ALA A 228 2.39 -9.05 -0.20
CA ALA A 228 3.25 -10.23 -0.21
C ALA A 228 2.61 -11.43 -0.91
N ASN A 229 1.34 -11.70 -0.61
CA ASN A 229 0.62 -12.91 -1.07
C ASN A 229 -0.18 -12.67 -2.37
N GLY A 230 -0.29 -11.41 -2.78
CA GLY A 230 -1.14 -10.99 -3.88
C GLY A 230 -2.63 -11.24 -3.64
N VAL A 231 -3.45 -10.84 -4.62
CA VAL A 231 -4.91 -11.00 -4.53
C VAL A 231 -5.33 -12.47 -4.49
N LEU A 232 -4.55 -13.36 -5.10
CA LEU A 232 -4.85 -14.80 -5.11
C LEU A 232 -4.61 -15.47 -3.76
N GLY A 233 -3.70 -14.93 -2.94
CA GLY A 233 -3.46 -15.41 -1.58
C GLY A 233 -4.53 -14.99 -0.57
N ILE A 234 -5.42 -14.06 -0.94
CA ILE A 234 -6.56 -13.69 -0.09
C ILE A 234 -7.60 -14.82 -0.11
N PRO A 235 -8.09 -15.29 1.06
CA PRO A 235 -9.11 -16.34 1.15
C PRO A 235 -10.31 -16.06 0.25
N THR A 236 -10.79 -17.10 -0.45
CA THR A 236 -11.90 -16.99 -1.40
C THR A 236 -13.18 -16.45 -0.77
N THR A 237 -13.49 -16.85 0.48
CA THR A 237 -14.64 -16.35 1.24
C THR A 237 -14.54 -14.85 1.53
N TRP A 238 -13.33 -14.37 1.82
CA TRP A 238 -13.05 -12.96 2.06
C TRP A 238 -13.11 -12.15 0.76
N ARG A 239 -12.57 -12.68 -0.34
CA ARG A 239 -12.74 -12.06 -1.68
C ARG A 239 -14.19 -12.02 -2.14
N ALA A 240 -14.94 -13.09 -1.93
CA ALA A 240 -16.36 -13.14 -2.26
C ALA A 240 -17.15 -12.09 -1.45
N SER A 241 -16.73 -11.83 -0.20
CA SER A 241 -17.35 -10.76 0.59
C SER A 241 -17.22 -9.41 -0.11
N LEU A 242 -16.08 -9.07 -0.71
CA LEU A 242 -15.86 -7.80 -1.44
C LEU A 242 -16.82 -7.57 -2.63
N LEU A 243 -17.38 -8.65 -3.18
CA LEU A 243 -18.32 -8.63 -4.30
C LEU A 243 -19.77 -8.91 -3.86
N SER A 244 -20.02 -9.06 -2.56
CA SER A 244 -21.33 -9.42 -2.02
C SER A 244 -22.33 -8.28 -2.17
N SER A 245 -23.60 -8.63 -2.42
CA SER A 245 -24.73 -7.69 -2.50
C SER A 245 -25.04 -6.95 -1.18
N THR A 246 -24.41 -7.36 -0.08
CA THR A 246 -24.46 -6.63 1.21
C THR A 246 -23.70 -5.30 1.18
N PHE A 247 -22.82 -5.09 0.20
CA PHE A 247 -22.13 -3.81 0.02
C PHE A 247 -23.04 -2.76 -0.59
N SER A 248 -22.92 -1.51 -0.11
CA SER A 248 -23.57 -0.40 -0.78
C SER A 248 -23.00 -0.22 -2.18
N ARG A 249 -23.80 0.29 -3.13
CA ARG A 249 -23.34 0.57 -4.50
C ARG A 249 -22.08 1.46 -4.50
N LEU A 250 -22.01 2.41 -3.55
CA LEU A 250 -20.87 3.29 -3.35
C LEU A 250 -19.60 2.51 -2.97
N GLN A 251 -19.70 1.61 -1.98
CA GLN A 251 -18.60 0.79 -1.51
C GLN A 251 -18.02 -0.09 -2.63
N HIS A 252 -18.90 -0.73 -3.40
CA HIS A 252 -18.50 -1.54 -4.53
C HIS A 252 -17.80 -0.71 -5.61
N SER A 253 -18.31 0.49 -5.93
CA SER A 253 -17.66 1.39 -6.89
C SER A 253 -16.28 1.85 -6.44
N GLN A 254 -16.08 2.11 -5.15
CA GLN A 254 -14.79 2.50 -4.58
C GLN A 254 -13.76 1.36 -4.66
N TYR A 255 -14.17 0.13 -4.35
CA TYR A 255 -13.32 -1.03 -4.50
C TYR A 255 -12.87 -1.25 -5.96
N LEU A 256 -13.81 -1.20 -6.91
CA LEU A 256 -13.48 -1.31 -8.34
C LEU A 256 -12.58 -0.17 -8.82
N GLN A 257 -12.79 1.05 -8.34
CA GLN A 257 -11.93 2.18 -8.63
C GLN A 257 -10.50 1.92 -8.13
N MET A 258 -10.33 1.41 -6.90
CA MET A 258 -9.02 1.04 -6.36
C MET A 258 -8.31 -0.01 -7.21
N LEU A 259 -9.03 -1.03 -7.69
CA LEU A 259 -8.44 -2.04 -8.58
C LEU A 259 -8.01 -1.44 -9.93
N THR A 260 -8.83 -0.55 -10.49
CA THR A 260 -8.51 0.14 -11.75
C THR A 260 -7.26 1.01 -11.61
N LEU A 261 -7.12 1.68 -10.46
CA LEU A 261 -5.94 2.45 -10.13
C LEU A 261 -4.70 1.58 -9.91
N ALA A 262 -4.86 0.41 -9.27
CA ALA A 262 -3.77 -0.56 -9.14
C ALA A 262 -3.26 -1.04 -10.50
N ASP A 263 -4.17 -1.31 -11.44
CA ASP A 263 -3.83 -1.67 -12.82
C ASP A 263 -3.13 -0.51 -13.54
N GLY A 264 -3.63 0.72 -13.39
CA GLY A 264 -3.01 1.91 -13.97
C GLY A 264 -1.58 2.17 -13.46
N LEU A 265 -1.31 1.95 -12.17
CA LEU A 265 0.05 2.04 -11.63
C LEU A 265 0.99 1.01 -12.24
N LEU A 266 0.50 -0.22 -12.43
CA LEU A 266 1.29 -1.28 -13.03
C LEU A 266 1.56 -0.99 -14.51
N GLU A 267 0.54 -0.56 -15.25
CA GLU A 267 0.66 -0.13 -16.65
C GLU A 267 1.75 0.94 -16.76
N GLN A 268 1.67 1.99 -15.95
CA GLN A 268 2.66 3.05 -15.91
C GLN A 268 4.07 2.54 -15.57
N TRP A 269 4.23 1.72 -14.52
CA TRP A 269 5.53 1.15 -14.16
C TRP A 269 6.12 0.29 -15.29
N SER A 270 5.26 -0.46 -15.99
CA SER A 270 5.67 -1.30 -17.11
C SER A 270 5.99 -0.53 -18.40
N GLY A 271 5.76 0.80 -18.41
CA GLY A 271 5.88 1.63 -19.61
C GLY A 271 4.75 1.40 -20.62
N LEU A 272 3.67 0.73 -20.22
CA LEU A 272 2.46 0.56 -21.03
C LEU A 272 1.60 1.82 -20.92
N TYR A 273 1.86 2.77 -21.79
CA TYR A 273 1.03 3.97 -21.90
C TYR A 273 -0.27 3.65 -22.65
N LYS A 274 -1.42 3.97 -22.05
CA LYS A 274 -2.69 4.01 -22.79
C LYS A 274 -2.61 5.15 -23.81
N LEU A 275 -2.44 4.83 -25.10
CA LEU A 275 -2.48 5.76 -26.24
C LEU A 275 -3.84 6.48 -26.42
N ASN A 276 -4.74 6.41 -25.45
CA ASN A 276 -6.11 6.93 -25.58
C ASN A 276 -6.22 8.46 -25.44
N SER A 277 -5.12 9.18 -25.20
CA SER A 277 -5.10 10.65 -25.21
C SER A 277 -4.85 11.25 -26.61
N TYR A 278 -4.46 10.46 -27.62
CA TYR A 278 -4.28 10.93 -29.01
C TYR A 278 -5.43 10.59 -29.96
N GLN A 279 -6.42 9.80 -29.53
CA GLN A 279 -7.58 9.50 -30.37
C GLN A 279 -8.65 10.61 -30.38
N THR A 280 -8.61 11.56 -29.45
CA THR A 280 -9.59 12.65 -29.39
C THR A 280 -9.31 13.79 -30.37
N GLU A 281 -8.08 13.91 -30.89
CA GLU A 281 -7.73 14.92 -31.91
C GLU A 281 -7.88 14.44 -33.36
N LEU A 282 -8.11 13.14 -33.59
CA LEU A 282 -8.34 12.57 -34.93
C LEU A 282 -9.82 12.39 -35.28
N ILE A 283 -10.74 12.81 -34.40
CA ILE A 283 -12.20 12.74 -34.64
C ILE A 283 -12.73 14.07 -35.23
N SER A 284 -11.90 15.11 -35.42
CA SER A 284 -12.36 16.36 -36.07
C SER A 284 -12.52 16.28 -37.58
N ASP A 285 -11.95 15.27 -38.25
CA ASP A 285 -12.12 15.07 -39.69
C ASP A 285 -13.00 13.84 -39.94
N GLY A 286 -14.29 14.13 -40.11
CA GLY A 286 -15.38 13.15 -40.09
C GLY A 286 -15.17 11.94 -41.01
N PHE A 287 -15.04 10.77 -40.40
CA PHE A 287 -15.40 9.49 -41.00
C PHE A 287 -16.10 8.62 -39.96
N ILE A 288 -17.37 8.31 -40.23
CA ILE A 288 -18.10 7.26 -39.53
C ILE A 288 -17.68 5.93 -40.15
N LEU A 289 -17.00 5.09 -39.39
CA LEU A 289 -16.99 3.64 -39.63
C LEU A 289 -17.42 2.94 -38.34
N LEU A 290 -18.70 2.57 -38.32
CA LEU A 290 -19.16 1.44 -37.53
C LEU A 290 -18.57 0.19 -38.18
N ASN A 291 -17.58 -0.46 -37.54
CA ASN A 291 -17.60 -1.91 -37.52
C ASN A 291 -16.85 -2.50 -36.33
N GLU A 292 -17.51 -3.47 -35.72
CA GLU A 292 -17.08 -4.34 -34.64
C GLU A 292 -15.90 -5.21 -35.14
N ASN A 293 -14.78 -5.18 -34.41
CA ASN A 293 -13.62 -6.13 -34.41
C ASN A 293 -12.23 -5.48 -34.22
N ALA A 294 -12.12 -4.34 -33.52
CA ALA A 294 -10.82 -3.76 -33.18
C ALA A 294 -10.23 -4.32 -31.87
N PHE A 295 -10.02 -5.64 -31.79
CA PHE A 295 -9.00 -6.21 -30.91
C PHE A 295 -7.66 -6.23 -31.66
N SER A 296 -7.08 -5.05 -31.86
CA SER A 296 -5.67 -4.95 -32.22
C SER A 296 -5.09 -3.76 -31.47
N SER A 297 -4.76 -3.99 -30.20
CA SER A 297 -3.86 -3.13 -29.44
C SER A 297 -2.53 -3.06 -30.20
N GLN A 298 -2.31 -1.97 -30.93
CA GLN A 298 -0.99 -1.66 -31.44
C GLN A 298 -0.14 -1.20 -30.25
N VAL A 299 0.73 -2.10 -29.81
CA VAL A 299 1.72 -1.87 -28.75
C VAL A 299 2.99 -1.36 -29.44
N VAL A 300 3.45 -0.17 -29.06
CA VAL A 300 4.75 0.36 -29.50
C VAL A 300 5.58 0.60 -28.25
N ALA A 301 6.72 -0.08 -28.16
CA ALA A 301 7.72 0.20 -27.13
C ALA A 301 8.45 1.50 -27.49
N ASP A 302 8.64 2.39 -26.52
CA ASP A 302 9.42 3.61 -26.69
C ASP A 302 10.91 3.26 -26.97
N PRO A 303 11.47 3.65 -28.13
CA PRO A 303 12.86 3.37 -28.47
C PRO A 303 13.89 4.10 -27.58
N ASN A 304 13.47 5.06 -26.74
CA ASN A 304 14.37 5.83 -25.88
C ASN A 304 14.57 5.23 -24.47
N ILE A 305 13.96 4.09 -24.16
CA ILE A 305 14.18 3.38 -22.88
C ILE A 305 14.83 2.03 -23.16
N ILE A 306 16.12 2.07 -23.47
CA ILE A 306 17.00 0.90 -23.31
C ILE A 306 17.52 0.96 -21.86
N ARG A 307 17.14 -0.06 -21.06
CA ARG A 307 17.64 -0.30 -19.71
C ARG A 307 19.13 -0.63 -19.69
#